data_AF-A0A966V0L7-F1
#
_entry.id   AF-A0A966V0L7-F1
#
_cell.length_a   1.000
_cell.length_b   1.000
_cell.length_c   1.000
_cell.angle_alpha   90.00
_cell.angle_beta   90.00
_cell.angle_gamma   90.00
#
_symmetry.space_group_name_H-M   'P 1'
#
loop_
_entity.id
_entity.type
_entity.pdbx_description
1 polymer ?
#
loop_
_entity_poly.entity_id
_entity_poly.type
_entity_poly.pdbx_seq_one_letter_code
_entity_poly.pdbx_strand_id
1 'polypeptide(L)'
;MFTIVGDDAASGFASWERATDVAKMSTLVVVDRPGVQVALPSEFAWIRVESPRLEVSSTDLRSRFIDGRPLDYLVTEPVLRVIAERGLYGTTRVGARS
;
A
#
# COMPACT_ATOMS: atom_id res chain seq x y z
N MET A 1 12.01 5.75 15.81
CA MET A 1 10.77 5.71 15.00
C MET A 1 11.11 5.19 13.61
N PHE A 2 10.22 4.45 12.97
CA PHE A 2 10.41 3.95 11.61
C PHE A 2 9.32 4.49 10.69
N THR A 3 9.72 4.91 9.49
CA THR A 3 8.79 5.30 8.40
C THR A 3 8.90 4.26 7.30
N ILE A 4 7.84 3.47 7.11
CA ILE A 4 7.83 2.35 6.17
C ILE A 4 7.22 2.83 4.85
N VAL A 5 7.95 2.62 3.75
CA VAL A 5 7.55 3.03 2.40
C VAL A 5 7.86 1.94 1.38
N GLY A 6 7.08 1.89 0.30
CA GLY A 6 7.40 1.08 -0.88
C GLY A 6 8.55 1.68 -1.69
N ASP A 7 9.04 0.92 -2.66
CA ASP A 7 10.04 1.33 -3.63
C ASP A 7 9.60 2.56 -4.46
N ASP A 8 8.33 2.58 -4.87
CA ASP A 8 7.70 3.67 -5.60
C ASP A 8 7.75 4.99 -4.82
N ALA A 9 7.29 4.98 -3.57
CA ALA A 9 7.32 6.14 -2.68
C ALA A 9 8.75 6.57 -2.33
N ALA A 10 9.64 5.61 -2.08
CA ALA A 10 11.03 5.89 -1.73
C ALA A 10 11.80 6.56 -2.88
N SER A 11 11.52 6.20 -4.14
CA SER A 11 12.17 6.82 -5.31
C SER A 11 11.94 8.34 -5.41
N GLY A 12 10.79 8.82 -4.93
CA GLY A 12 10.44 10.24 -4.89
C GLY A 12 10.59 10.89 -3.52
N PHE A 13 11.13 10.19 -2.51
CA PHE A 13 11.09 10.66 -1.13
C PHE A 13 11.77 12.03 -0.95
N ALA A 14 12.90 12.26 -1.63
CA ALA A 14 13.64 13.52 -1.52
C ALA A 14 12.84 14.74 -2.03
N SER A 15 11.80 14.54 -2.84
CA SER A 15 10.93 15.63 -3.31
C SER A 15 9.73 15.88 -2.42
N TRP A 16 9.57 15.13 -1.32
CA TRP A 16 8.46 15.34 -0.40
C TRP A 16 8.61 16.65 0.35
N GLU A 17 7.48 17.27 0.66
CA GLU A 17 7.46 18.41 1.57
C GLU A 17 8.07 18.00 2.91
N ARG A 18 9.11 18.72 3.33
CA ARG A 18 9.86 18.48 4.58
C ARG A 18 10.47 17.07 4.69
N ALA A 19 10.90 16.47 3.57
CA ALA A 19 11.59 15.17 3.54
C ALA A 19 12.75 15.08 4.56
N THR A 20 13.53 16.15 4.69
CA THR A 20 14.67 16.21 5.62
C THR A 20 14.24 16.12 7.09
N ASP A 21 13.09 16.68 7.46
CA ASP A 21 12.58 16.57 8.83
C ASP A 21 12.18 15.13 9.14
N VAL A 22 11.48 14.48 8.20
CA VAL A 22 11.09 13.07 8.32
C VAL A 22 12.32 12.16 8.45
N ALA A 23 13.36 12.41 7.64
CA ALA A 23 14.61 11.66 7.68
C ALA A 23 15.42 11.89 8.96
N LYS A 24 15.30 13.06 9.61
CA LYS A 24 15.91 13.34 10.92
C LYS A 24 15.14 12.71 12.08
N MET A 25 13.83 12.56 11.95
CA MET A 25 12.94 12.06 13.01
C MET A 25 12.74 10.54 12.98
N SER A 26 13.10 9.88 11.87
CA SER A 26 12.88 8.44 11.69
C SER A 26 13.92 7.78 10.80
N THR A 27 14.09 6.48 11.00
CA THR A 27 14.76 5.62 10.03
C THR A 27 13.77 5.21 8.95
N LEU A 28 14.10 5.43 7.68
CA LEU A 28 13.30 4.96 6.55
C LEU A 28 13.48 3.45 6.36
N VAL A 29 12.38 2.74 6.21
CA VAL A 29 12.36 1.32 5.89
C VAL A 29 11.76 1.18 4.50
N VAL A 30 12.61 0.91 3.52
CA VAL A 30 12.20 0.72 2.13
C VAL A 30 11.89 -0.75 1.92
N VAL A 31 10.61 -1.05 1.66
CA VAL A 31 10.13 -2.40 1.41
C VAL A 31 10.17 -2.68 -0.09
N ASP A 32 10.93 -3.69 -0.49
CA ASP A 32 11.16 -3.97 -1.90
C ASP A 32 9.96 -4.57 -2.63
N ARG A 33 9.76 -4.09 -3.87
CA ARG A 33 9.20 -4.90 -4.94
C ARG A 33 10.34 -5.32 -5.90
N PRO A 34 10.37 -6.57 -6.39
CA PRO A 34 11.44 -7.01 -7.27
C PRO A 34 11.45 -6.21 -8.59
N GLY A 35 12.61 -5.66 -8.95
CA GLY A 35 12.84 -5.01 -10.25
C GLY A 35 13.22 -3.53 -10.20
N VAL A 36 13.08 -2.87 -9.05
CA VAL A 36 13.46 -1.46 -8.86
C VAL A 36 14.61 -1.36 -7.87
N GLN A 37 15.71 -0.74 -8.27
CA GLN A 37 16.78 -0.36 -7.33
C GLN A 37 16.49 1.06 -6.84
N VAL A 38 16.19 1.19 -5.55
CA VAL A 38 16.07 2.49 -4.90
C VAL A 38 17.33 2.77 -4.11
N ALA A 39 17.90 3.96 -4.33
CA ALA A 39 18.98 4.51 -3.53
C ALA A 39 18.51 5.85 -2.96
N LEU A 40 18.54 5.97 -1.64
CA LEU A 40 18.29 7.22 -0.94
C LEU A 40 19.60 7.98 -0.69
N PRO A 41 19.57 9.32 -0.56
CA PRO A 41 20.73 10.10 -0.17
C PRO A 41 21.42 9.54 1.08
N SER A 42 22.75 9.52 1.08
CA SER A 42 23.58 8.90 2.13
C SER A 42 23.40 9.50 3.52
N GLU A 43 22.92 10.74 3.59
CA GLU A 43 22.63 11.47 4.81
C GLU A 43 21.36 10.99 5.53
N PHE A 44 20.50 10.21 4.87
CA PHE A 44 19.30 9.66 5.48
C PHE A 44 19.62 8.34 6.16
N ALA A 45 19.12 8.15 7.39
CA ALA A 45 19.16 6.84 8.02
C ALA A 45 18.10 5.95 7.37
N TRP A 46 18.52 4.90 6.64
CA TRP A 46 17.58 3.98 5.99
C TRP A 46 18.07 2.54 5.98
N ILE A 47 17.11 1.61 5.91
CA ILE A 47 17.34 0.19 5.70
C ILE A 47 16.42 -0.32 4.60
N ARG A 48 16.90 -1.35 3.91
CA ARG A 48 16.15 -2.08 2.89
C ARG A 48 15.63 -3.38 3.48
N VAL A 49 14.36 -3.69 3.24
CA VAL A 49 13.72 -4.94 3.69
C VAL A 49 13.10 -5.64 2.50
N GLU A 50 13.52 -6.87 2.27
CA GLU A 50 12.90 -7.74 1.28
C GLU A 50 11.54 -8.22 1.80
N SER A 51 10.52 -8.13 0.95
CA SER A 51 9.17 -8.61 1.24
C SER A 51 8.77 -9.71 0.26
N PRO A 52 8.00 -10.74 0.69
CA PRO A 52 7.44 -11.72 -0.21
C PRO A 52 6.66 -11.06 -1.35
N ARG A 53 6.76 -11.64 -2.55
CA ARG A 53 6.02 -11.17 -3.72
C ARG A 53 4.53 -11.42 -3.51
N LEU A 54 3.84 -10.41 -3.01
CA LEU A 54 2.38 -10.34 -3.03
C LEU A 54 1.98 -9.54 -4.28
N GLU A 55 1.60 -10.22 -5.36
CA GLU A 55 1.09 -9.57 -6.57
C GLU A 55 -0.35 -9.08 -6.39
N VAL A 56 -0.55 -8.26 -5.36
CA VAL A 56 -1.80 -7.58 -5.05
C VAL A 56 -1.55 -6.08 -5.15
N SER A 57 -2.43 -5.40 -5.87
CA SER A 57 -2.47 -3.95 -5.95
C SER A 57 -3.90 -3.47 -5.72
N SER A 58 -4.07 -2.27 -5.19
CA SER A 58 -5.42 -1.70 -5.04
C SER A 58 -6.14 -1.56 -6.38
N THR A 59 -5.41 -1.36 -7.49
CA THR A 59 -5.98 -1.34 -8.84
C THR A 59 -6.55 -2.70 -9.24
N ASP A 60 -5.79 -3.79 -9.05
CA ASP A 60 -6.28 -5.15 -9.32
C ASP A 60 -7.46 -5.50 -8.40
N LEU A 61 -7.38 -5.19 -7.10
CA LEU A 61 -8.48 -5.43 -6.16
C LEU A 61 -9.77 -4.74 -6.61
N ARG A 62 -9.72 -3.47 -7.01
CA ARG A 62 -10.89 -2.74 -7.51
C ARG A 62 -11.46 -3.36 -8.80
N SER A 63 -10.60 -3.78 -9.73
CA SER A 63 -11.07 -4.49 -10.94
C SER A 63 -11.71 -5.82 -10.58
N ARG A 64 -11.14 -6.60 -9.65
CA ARG A 64 -11.75 -7.87 -9.19
C ARG A 64 -13.15 -7.66 -8.60
N PHE A 65 -13.35 -6.57 -7.85
CA PHE A 65 -14.68 -6.21 -7.34
C PHE A 65 -15.69 -5.91 -8.46
N ILE A 66 -15.27 -5.22 -9.51
CA ILE A 66 -16.14 -4.85 -10.64
C ILE A 66 -16.44 -6.07 -11.51
N ASP A 67 -15.42 -6.89 -11.79
CA ASP A 67 -15.47 -7.99 -12.75
C ASP A 67 -15.86 -9.34 -12.11
N GLY A 68 -16.15 -9.36 -10.80
CA GLY A 68 -16.58 -10.56 -10.07
C GLY A 68 -15.49 -11.63 -9.88
N ARG A 69 -14.20 -11.25 -9.97
CA ARG A 69 -13.08 -12.19 -9.80
C ARG A 69 -12.85 -12.51 -8.30
N PRO A 70 -12.41 -13.74 -7.95
CA PRO A 70 -12.18 -14.13 -6.56
C PRO A 70 -11.20 -13.22 -5.81
N LEU A 71 -11.49 -12.97 -4.53
CA LEU A 71 -10.71 -12.11 -3.61
C LEU A 71 -10.16 -12.88 -2.40
N ASP A 72 -10.31 -14.20 -2.40
CA ASP A 72 -9.90 -15.08 -1.31
C ASP A 72 -8.43 -14.84 -0.95
N TYR A 73 -8.17 -14.64 0.34
CA TYR A 73 -6.84 -14.40 0.92
C TYR A 73 -6.13 -13.10 0.49
N LEU A 74 -6.72 -12.28 -0.39
CA LEU A 74 -6.16 -10.98 -0.79
C LEU A 74 -6.64 -9.84 0.12
N VAL A 75 -7.82 -10.02 0.72
CA VAL A 75 -8.47 -9.06 1.60
C VAL A 75 -9.07 -9.80 2.78
N THR A 76 -9.00 -9.21 3.97
CA THR A 76 -9.58 -9.82 5.17
C THR A 76 -11.10 -9.65 5.22
N GLU A 77 -11.79 -10.60 5.85
CA GLU A 77 -13.26 -10.56 6.01
C GLU A 77 -13.80 -9.23 6.60
N PRO A 78 -13.16 -8.61 7.61
CA PRO A 78 -13.60 -7.29 8.10
C PRO A 78 -13.55 -6.19 7.03
N VAL A 79 -12.56 -6.21 6.13
CA VAL A 79 -12.45 -5.23 5.04
C VAL A 79 -13.53 -5.47 3.98
N LEU A 80 -13.83 -6.73 3.64
CA LEU A 80 -14.93 -7.07 2.74
C LEU A 80 -16.27 -6.54 3.25
N ARG A 81 -16.52 -6.68 4.56
CA ARG A 81 -17.71 -6.14 5.22
C ARG A 81 -17.81 -4.62 5.10
N VAL A 82 -16.71 -3.90 5.37
CA VAL A 82 -16.68 -2.43 5.23
C VAL A 82 -16.98 -2.01 3.79
N ILE A 83 -16.45 -2.73 2.81
CA ILE A 83 -16.70 -2.48 1.39
C ILE A 83 -18.20 -2.62 1.08
N ALA A 84 -18.83 -3.70 1.53
CA ALA A 84 -20.26 -3.96 1.30
C ALA A 84 -21.17 -2.97 2.05
N GLU A 85 -20.89 -2.66 3.32
CA GLU A 85 -21.69 -1.72 4.12
C GLU A 85 -21.67 -0.30 3.54
N ARG A 86 -20.54 0.11 2.97
CA ARG A 86 -20.33 1.44 2.38
C ARG A 86 -20.64 1.49 0.88
N GLY A 87 -20.96 0.36 0.26
CA GLY A 87 -21.21 0.25 -1.17
C GLY A 87 -20.01 0.64 -2.04
N LEU A 88 -18.79 0.36 -1.59
CA LEU A 88 -17.58 0.70 -2.34
C LEU A 88 -17.44 -0.20 -3.58
N TYR A 89 -16.82 0.34 -4.63
CA TYR A 89 -16.49 -0.41 -5.86
C TYR A 89 -17.69 -1.04 -6.58
N GLY A 90 -18.89 -0.44 -6.44
CA GLY A 90 -20.11 -0.93 -7.08
C GLY A 90 -20.83 -2.03 -6.29
N THR A 91 -20.37 -2.37 -5.09
CA THR A 91 -21.12 -3.26 -4.19
C THR A 91 -22.41 -2.56 -3.75
N THR A 92 -23.56 -3.23 -3.89
CA THR A 92 -24.82 -2.69 -3.39
C THR A 92 -24.92 -3.00 -1.90
N ARG A 93 -25.30 -2.01 -1.09
CA ARG A 93 -25.52 -2.20 0.36
C ARG A 93 -26.45 -3.38 0.60
N VAL A 94 -25.93 -4.47 1.14
CA VAL A 94 -26.73 -5.63 1.58
C VAL A 94 -27.44 -5.20 2.87
N GLY A 95 -28.54 -4.46 2.75
CA GLY A 95 -29.28 -3.94 3.91
C GLY A 95 -30.10 -2.69 3.64
N ALA A 96 -30.91 -2.71 2.60
CA ALA A 96 -32.08 -1.81 2.45
C ALA A 96 -33.13 -2.53 1.60
N ARG A 97 -33.57 -3.71 2.05
CA ARG A 97 -34.88 -4.24 1.68
C ARG A 97 -35.70 -4.32 2.96
N SER A 98 -36.81 -3.60 2.90
CA SER A 98 -37.96 -3.54 3.80
C SER A 98 -38.36 -4.86 4.43
#